data_AF-A0A4Z0EV41-F1
#
_entry.id   AF-A0A4Z0EV41-F1
#
_cell.length_a   1.000
_cell.length_b   1.000
_cell.length_c   1.000
_cell.angle_alpha   90.00
_cell.angle_beta   90.00
_cell.angle_gamma   90.00
#
_symmetry.space_group_name_H-M   'P 1'
#
loop_
_entity.id
_entity.type
_entity.pdbx_description
1 polymer ?
#
loop_
_entity_poly.entity_id
_entity_poly.type
_entity_poly.pdbx_seq_one_letter_code
_entity_poly.pdbx_strand_id
1 'polypeptide(L)'
;MKYSLLLVGLLGFTFSARAQYMPGAVSLVTLGVRALSNRDAPQQKATLFVTPATYQAHAFPQKRTPTKKLPRADKGGTEIAALEQLLAGRFTALQADSTAVLLDVAQEKEFGRLRTNLESFNPFWNTDPYSQEMSLYRQHDAVRRRLAR
;
A
#
# COMPACT_ATOMS: atom_id res chain seq x y z
N MET A 1 10.57 -60.72 21.74
CA MET A 1 9.96 -59.70 20.85
C MET A 1 11.10 -58.77 20.42
N LYS A 2 11.66 -58.98 19.21
CA LYS A 2 11.36 -58.31 17.93
C LYS A 2 12.41 -57.21 17.62
N TYR A 3 13.30 -57.56 16.68
CA TYR A 3 14.02 -56.79 15.63
C TYR A 3 14.93 -55.62 16.07
N SER A 4 16.26 -55.66 15.87
CA SER A 4 17.07 -55.65 14.62
C SER A 4 17.19 -54.28 13.95
N LEU A 5 18.38 -54.04 13.36
CA LEU A 5 18.81 -52.96 12.44
C LEU A 5 19.41 -51.71 13.12
N LEU A 6 20.74 -51.47 13.17
CA LEU A 6 21.86 -51.59 12.20
C LEU A 6 21.82 -50.49 11.10
N LEU A 7 23.03 -50.00 10.78
CA LEU A 7 23.48 -49.07 9.72
C LEU A 7 23.46 -47.56 10.04
N VAL A 8 24.59 -46.82 10.10
CA VAL A 8 25.77 -46.68 9.18
C VAL A 8 25.45 -45.91 7.90
N GLY A 9 26.24 -44.86 7.62
CA GLY A 9 26.37 -44.25 6.28
C GLY A 9 26.60 -42.74 6.36
N LEU A 10 27.80 -42.25 6.68
CA LEU A 10 28.86 -41.86 5.73
C LEU A 10 28.40 -40.98 4.54
N LEU A 11 29.00 -39.78 4.50
CA LEU A 11 29.61 -39.10 3.34
C LEU A 11 28.88 -39.08 1.99
N GLY A 12 28.78 -37.88 1.42
CA GLY A 12 28.60 -37.75 -0.02
C GLY A 12 28.39 -36.32 -0.49
N PHE A 13 29.46 -35.52 -0.51
CA PHE A 13 29.55 -34.35 -1.38
C PHE A 13 29.61 -34.88 -2.83
N THR A 14 28.59 -34.59 -3.65
CA THR A 14 28.72 -34.69 -5.11
C THR A 14 28.14 -33.45 -5.77
N PHE A 15 29.07 -32.64 -6.25
CA PHE A 15 28.89 -31.52 -7.17
C PHE A 15 28.47 -32.10 -8.53
N SER A 16 27.36 -31.63 -9.11
CA SER A 16 27.08 -31.83 -10.54
C SER A 16 27.05 -30.47 -11.22
N ALA A 17 28.02 -30.28 -12.11
CA ALA A 17 28.24 -29.09 -12.90
C ALA A 17 27.39 -29.08 -14.18
N ARG A 18 26.99 -27.86 -14.57
CA ARG A 18 26.78 -27.32 -15.91
C ARG A 18 25.70 -27.94 -16.81
N ALA A 19 24.69 -27.12 -17.09
CA ALA A 19 24.20 -26.95 -18.46
C ALA A 19 24.45 -25.49 -18.89
N GLN A 20 25.21 -25.33 -19.98
CA GLN A 20 25.46 -24.10 -20.71
C GLN A 20 24.43 -23.93 -21.84
N TYR A 21 24.37 -22.70 -22.40
CA TYR A 21 23.68 -22.24 -23.63
C TYR A 21 22.18 -21.94 -23.45
N MET A 22 21.60 -20.82 -23.90
CA MET A 22 22.06 -19.61 -24.61
C MET A 22 20.95 -18.51 -24.49
N PRO A 23 21.15 -17.27 -24.96
CA PRO A 23 20.43 -16.07 -24.53
C PRO A 23 19.08 -15.86 -25.23
N GLY A 24 18.23 -15.08 -24.57
CA GLY A 24 17.08 -14.45 -25.19
C GLY A 24 15.76 -14.91 -24.59
N ALA A 25 15.31 -14.21 -23.55
CA ALA A 25 13.90 -13.90 -23.31
C ALA A 25 13.78 -13.14 -21.98
N VAL A 26 13.38 -11.87 -22.08
CA VAL A 26 12.39 -11.22 -21.23
C VAL A 26 12.45 -11.57 -19.73
N SER A 27 13.12 -10.73 -18.93
CA SER A 27 12.96 -10.76 -17.47
C SER A 27 11.58 -10.22 -17.07
N LEU A 28 10.58 -11.11 -17.14
CA LEU A 28 9.39 -11.02 -16.30
C LEU A 28 9.76 -11.64 -14.95
N VAL A 29 10.16 -10.80 -13.99
CA VAL A 29 10.28 -11.23 -12.60
C VAL A 29 8.87 -11.38 -12.03
N THR A 30 8.34 -12.58 -12.14
CA THR A 30 7.17 -13.06 -11.39
C THR A 30 7.55 -13.22 -9.92
N LEU A 31 7.34 -12.18 -9.13
CA LEU A 31 7.21 -12.31 -7.68
C LEU A 31 5.88 -13.00 -7.36
N GLY A 32 5.94 -14.28 -7.04
CA GLY A 32 4.81 -15.04 -6.56
C GLY A 32 4.42 -14.64 -5.13
N VAL A 33 3.15 -14.33 -4.93
CA VAL A 33 2.42 -14.61 -3.68
C VAL A 33 0.99 -15.02 -4.04
N ARG A 34 0.55 -16.12 -3.41
CA ARG A 34 -0.78 -16.73 -3.47
C ARG A 34 -1.95 -15.74 -3.56
N ALA A 35 -2.92 -16.05 -4.43
CA ALA A 35 -4.34 -15.89 -4.11
C ALA A 35 -5.22 -16.70 -5.07
N LEU A 36 -5.32 -18.02 -4.84
CA LEU A 36 -6.57 -18.73 -5.14
C LEU A 36 -7.60 -18.24 -4.11
N SER A 37 -8.47 -17.32 -4.51
CA SER A 37 -9.70 -17.06 -3.77
C SER A 37 -10.77 -16.54 -4.73
N ASN A 38 -11.61 -17.47 -5.22
CA ASN A 38 -12.98 -17.12 -5.57
C ASN A 38 -13.62 -16.49 -4.34
N ARG A 39 -13.74 -15.17 -4.34
CA ARG A 39 -14.63 -14.44 -3.45
C ARG A 39 -15.32 -13.39 -4.31
N ASP A 40 -16.51 -13.75 -4.78
CA ASP A 40 -17.64 -12.82 -4.97
C ASP A 40 -18.05 -12.20 -3.61
N ALA A 41 -17.07 -11.71 -2.84
CA ALA A 41 -17.35 -10.66 -1.89
C ALA A 41 -17.68 -9.44 -2.76
N PRO A 42 -18.72 -8.65 -2.44
CA PRO A 42 -18.94 -7.38 -3.11
C PRO A 42 -17.76 -6.46 -2.76
N GLN A 43 -16.67 -6.61 -3.53
CA GLN A 43 -15.55 -5.70 -3.53
C GLN A 43 -16.16 -4.36 -3.87
N GLN A 44 -16.06 -3.41 -2.93
CA GLN A 44 -16.43 -2.05 -3.20
C GLN A 44 -15.68 -1.64 -4.47
N LYS A 45 -16.40 -1.33 -5.57
CA LYS A 45 -15.77 -1.06 -6.88
C LYS A 45 -14.58 -0.13 -6.64
N ALA A 46 -13.38 -0.57 -7.03
CA ALA A 46 -12.13 0.08 -6.64
C ALA A 46 -12.08 1.59 -7.02
N THR A 47 -12.94 2.02 -7.92
CA THR A 47 -13.06 3.39 -8.45
C THR A 47 -14.13 4.26 -7.80
N LEU A 48 -14.85 3.80 -6.76
CA LEU A 48 -15.89 4.62 -6.14
C LEU A 48 -15.30 5.90 -5.53
N PHE A 49 -15.80 7.03 -6.05
CA PHE A 49 -15.45 8.40 -5.60
C PHE A 49 -13.97 8.76 -5.72
N VAL A 50 -13.25 8.10 -6.63
CA VAL A 50 -11.86 8.43 -6.96
C VAL A 50 -11.84 9.36 -8.17
N THR A 51 -11.28 10.54 -8.00
CA THR A 51 -11.05 11.52 -9.08
C THR A 51 -9.56 11.75 -9.25
N PRO A 52 -9.06 11.92 -10.48
CA PRO A 52 -7.67 12.31 -10.68
C PRO A 52 -7.46 13.75 -10.20
N ALA A 53 -6.46 13.97 -9.37
CA ALA A 53 -5.94 15.28 -8.99
C ALA A 53 -4.54 15.46 -9.58
N THR A 54 -4.17 16.69 -9.91
CA THR A 54 -2.87 16.99 -10.52
C THR A 54 -2.11 18.01 -9.69
N TYR A 55 -0.83 17.75 -9.44
CA TYR A 55 0.11 18.69 -8.83
C TYR A 55 1.45 18.64 -9.58
N GLN A 56 1.97 19.81 -10.00
CA GLN A 56 3.23 19.91 -10.75
C GLN A 56 3.36 18.88 -11.90
N ALA A 57 2.32 18.80 -12.74
CA ALA A 57 2.21 17.85 -13.86
C ALA A 57 2.17 16.34 -13.49
N HIS A 58 2.10 15.99 -12.20
CA HIS A 58 1.90 14.62 -11.72
C HIS A 58 0.44 14.42 -11.35
N ALA A 59 -0.22 13.48 -12.03
CA ALA A 59 -1.57 13.05 -11.71
C ALA A 59 -1.54 11.93 -10.64
N PHE A 60 -2.43 12.02 -9.66
CA PHE A 60 -2.59 11.01 -8.62
C PHE A 60 -4.08 10.81 -8.28
N PRO A 61 -4.47 9.62 -7.79
CA PRO A 61 -5.85 9.38 -7.41
C PRO A 61 -6.17 10.08 -6.11
N GLN A 62 -7.26 10.83 -6.10
CA GLN A 62 -7.81 11.46 -4.92
C GLN A 62 -9.21 10.89 -4.66
N LYS A 63 -9.37 10.19 -3.54
CA LYS A 63 -10.66 9.62 -3.14
C LYS A 63 -11.34 10.56 -2.16
N ARG A 64 -12.55 11.02 -2.49
CA ARG A 64 -13.36 11.90 -1.64
C ARG A 64 -14.80 11.44 -1.64
N THR A 65 -15.28 10.96 -0.52
CA THR A 65 -16.61 10.38 -0.36
C THR A 65 -17.61 11.50 -0.08
N PRO A 66 -18.62 11.72 -0.95
CA PRO A 66 -19.64 12.72 -0.68
C PRO A 66 -20.34 12.44 0.65
N THR A 67 -20.67 13.47 1.42
CA THR A 67 -21.26 13.32 2.77
C THR A 67 -22.55 12.48 2.77
N LYS A 68 -23.35 12.56 1.70
CA LYS A 68 -24.58 11.76 1.49
C LYS A 68 -24.32 10.26 1.23
N LYS A 69 -23.06 9.89 0.95
CA LYS A 69 -22.60 8.54 0.64
C LYS A 69 -21.59 8.02 1.67
N LEU A 70 -21.27 8.82 2.69
CA LEU A 70 -20.48 8.34 3.81
C LEU A 70 -21.24 7.21 4.53
N PRO A 71 -20.53 6.12 4.88
CA PRO A 71 -21.05 5.13 5.81
C PRO A 71 -21.48 5.78 7.12
N ARG A 72 -22.32 5.10 7.89
CA ARG A 72 -22.70 5.57 9.23
C ARG A 72 -21.45 5.67 10.13
N ALA A 73 -21.52 6.52 11.15
CA ALA A 73 -20.41 6.74 12.08
C ALA A 73 -19.96 5.44 12.78
N ASP A 74 -20.89 4.54 13.10
CA ASP A 74 -20.64 3.23 13.70
C ASP A 74 -20.07 2.18 12.74
N LYS A 75 -19.96 2.52 11.45
CA LYS A 75 -19.47 1.64 10.39
C LYS A 75 -18.17 2.11 9.78
N GLY A 76 -17.48 3.09 10.37
CA GLY A 76 -16.23 3.65 9.84
C GLY A 76 -16.39 4.95 9.06
N GLY A 77 -17.59 5.56 9.04
CA GLY A 77 -17.83 6.84 8.37
C GLY A 77 -17.00 7.99 8.97
N THR A 78 -16.77 7.96 10.27
CA THR A 78 -15.94 8.95 10.99
C THR A 78 -14.49 8.87 10.55
N GLU A 79 -13.97 7.64 10.39
CA GLU A 79 -12.60 7.36 9.97
C GLU A 79 -12.37 7.78 8.52
N ILE A 80 -13.33 7.52 7.63
CA ILE A 80 -13.28 7.99 6.23
C ILE A 80 -13.24 9.52 6.20
N ALA A 81 -14.15 10.18 6.91
CA ALA A 81 -14.20 11.64 6.95
C ALA A 81 -12.89 12.24 7.50
N ALA A 82 -12.35 11.67 8.59
CA ALA A 82 -11.09 12.10 9.18
C ALA A 82 -9.89 11.88 8.25
N LEU A 83 -9.82 10.73 7.56
CA LEU A 83 -8.78 10.46 6.55
C LEU A 83 -8.84 11.47 5.42
N GLU A 84 -10.03 11.69 4.87
CA GLU A 84 -10.22 12.61 3.75
C GLU A 84 -9.93 14.06 4.14
N GLN A 85 -10.27 14.46 5.37
CA GLN A 85 -9.93 15.78 5.90
C GLN A 85 -8.42 15.94 6.11
N LEU A 86 -7.74 14.94 6.67
CA LEU A 86 -6.29 14.94 6.85
C LEU A 86 -5.60 15.10 5.49
N LEU A 87 -5.96 14.28 4.51
CA LEU A 87 -5.37 14.31 3.16
C LEU A 87 -5.69 15.63 2.45
N ALA A 88 -6.93 16.14 2.54
CA ALA A 88 -7.28 17.44 1.98
C ALA A 88 -6.45 18.58 2.58
N GLY A 89 -6.25 18.59 3.90
CA GLY A 89 -5.39 19.57 4.56
C GLY A 89 -3.93 19.49 4.10
N ARG A 90 -3.43 18.29 3.80
CA ARG A 90 -2.07 18.12 3.24
C ARG A 90 -2.00 18.58 1.78
N PHE A 91 -3.04 18.34 0.99
CA PHE A 91 -3.11 18.85 -0.37
C PHE A 91 -3.11 20.38 -0.43
N THR A 92 -3.82 21.04 0.49
CA THR A 92 -3.79 22.51 0.61
C THR A 92 -2.40 23.01 1.01
N ALA A 93 -1.75 22.36 1.99
CA ALA A 93 -0.38 22.70 2.38
C ALA A 93 0.63 22.50 1.23
N LEU A 94 0.45 21.46 0.42
CA LEU A 94 1.24 21.18 -0.78
C LEU A 94 1.13 22.30 -1.82
N GLN A 95 -0.06 22.88 -1.98
CA GLN A 95 -0.31 23.98 -2.90
C GLN A 95 0.14 25.34 -2.37
N ALA A 96 0.01 25.60 -1.07
CA ALA A 96 0.24 26.92 -0.49
C ALA A 96 1.72 27.29 -0.39
N ASP A 97 2.57 26.35 0.05
CA ASP A 97 4.00 26.59 0.23
C ASP A 97 4.78 25.39 -0.32
N SER A 98 5.75 25.66 -1.19
CA SER A 98 6.59 24.65 -1.84
C SER A 98 7.75 24.16 -0.95
N THR A 99 8.00 24.81 0.18
CA THR A 99 9.16 24.58 1.06
C THR A 99 8.79 24.16 2.48
N ALA A 100 7.59 24.49 2.95
CA ALA A 100 7.12 24.07 4.28
C ALA A 100 7.03 22.55 4.42
N VAL A 101 7.24 22.07 5.65
CA VAL A 101 7.06 20.65 6.01
C VAL A 101 5.60 20.24 5.73
N LEU A 102 5.43 19.23 4.90
CA LEU A 102 4.13 18.69 4.51
C LEU A 102 3.60 17.71 5.55
N LEU A 103 4.48 16.82 6.01
CA LEU A 103 4.13 15.70 6.86
C LEU A 103 4.94 15.73 8.16
N ASP A 104 4.25 15.98 9.26
CA ASP A 104 4.79 15.75 10.60
C ASP A 104 4.56 14.29 11.04
N VAL A 105 5.38 13.81 11.99
CA VAL A 105 5.30 12.48 12.60
C VAL A 105 3.92 12.23 13.20
N ALA A 106 3.28 13.25 13.78
CA ALA A 106 1.92 13.13 14.30
C ALA A 106 0.90 12.81 13.19
N GLN A 107 1.04 13.42 12.02
CA GLN A 107 0.13 13.23 10.88
C GLN A 107 0.33 11.85 10.23
N GLU A 108 1.57 11.40 10.12
CA GLU A 108 1.93 10.04 9.68
C GLU A 108 1.29 8.99 10.59
N LYS A 109 1.43 9.16 11.90
CA LYS A 109 0.86 8.25 12.89
C LYS A 109 -0.67 8.25 12.86
N GLU A 110 -1.28 9.43 12.72
CA GLU A 110 -2.72 9.58 12.65
C GLU A 110 -3.30 8.93 11.39
N PHE A 111 -2.67 9.11 10.23
CA PHE A 111 -3.05 8.41 9.01
C PHE A 111 -2.99 6.89 9.20
N GLY A 112 -1.91 6.37 9.79
CA GLY A 112 -1.78 4.95 10.09
C GLY A 112 -2.90 4.44 11.01
N ARG A 113 -3.16 5.15 12.11
CA ARG A 113 -4.23 4.83 13.06
C ARG A 113 -5.60 4.78 12.38
N LEU A 114 -5.95 5.82 11.62
CA LEU A 114 -7.24 5.90 10.95
C LEU A 114 -7.39 4.78 9.90
N ARG A 115 -6.34 4.47 9.14
CA ARG A 115 -6.38 3.39 8.15
C ARG A 115 -6.55 2.01 8.81
N THR A 116 -5.80 1.72 9.87
CA THR A 116 -5.95 0.47 10.63
C THR A 116 -7.35 0.34 11.24
N ASN A 117 -7.89 1.42 11.80
CA ASN A 117 -9.27 1.41 12.30
C ASN A 117 -10.27 1.16 11.16
N LEU A 118 -10.07 1.79 10.01
CA LEU A 118 -10.92 1.62 8.84
C LEU A 118 -10.92 0.16 8.33
N GLU A 119 -9.74 -0.45 8.24
CA GLU A 119 -9.55 -1.87 7.90
C GLU A 119 -10.25 -2.80 8.91
N SER A 120 -10.29 -2.41 10.19
CA SER A 120 -10.98 -3.18 11.24
C SER A 120 -12.52 -3.14 11.10
N PHE A 121 -13.08 -2.02 10.62
CA PHE A 121 -14.51 -1.92 10.33
C PHE A 121 -14.89 -2.72 9.09
N ASN A 122 -14.09 -2.63 8.03
CA ASN A 122 -14.31 -3.38 6.81
C ASN A 122 -13.01 -3.60 6.02
N PRO A 123 -12.47 -4.83 5.99
CA PRO A 123 -11.23 -5.13 5.27
C PRO A 123 -11.40 -5.11 3.74
N PHE A 124 -12.62 -5.03 3.23
CA PHE A 124 -12.90 -4.97 1.78
C PHE A 124 -13.07 -3.54 1.25
N TRP A 125 -12.94 -2.52 2.11
CA TRP A 125 -12.94 -1.15 1.65
C TRP A 125 -11.66 -0.82 0.91
N ASN A 126 -11.81 -0.21 -0.26
CA ASN A 126 -10.65 0.18 -1.04
C ASN A 126 -9.97 1.41 -0.39
N THR A 127 -8.87 1.17 0.32
CA THR A 127 -8.02 2.19 0.94
C THR A 127 -6.77 2.52 0.13
N ASP A 128 -6.56 1.86 -1.01
CA ASP A 128 -5.38 2.06 -1.85
C ASP A 128 -5.23 3.51 -2.31
N PRO A 129 -6.29 4.22 -2.76
CA PRO A 129 -6.18 5.62 -3.16
C PRO A 129 -5.65 6.52 -2.04
N TYR A 130 -6.07 6.30 -0.79
CA TYR A 130 -5.58 7.07 0.35
C TYR A 130 -4.08 6.83 0.61
N SER A 131 -3.64 5.57 0.45
CA SER A 131 -2.22 5.22 0.62
C SER A 131 -1.34 5.77 -0.51
N GLN A 132 -1.86 5.79 -1.74
CA GLN A 132 -1.17 6.38 -2.90
C GLN A 132 -1.03 7.91 -2.75
N GLU A 133 -2.11 8.60 -2.36
CA GLU A 133 -2.09 10.05 -2.08
C GLU A 133 -1.09 10.38 -0.97
N MET A 134 -1.08 9.62 0.14
CA MET A 134 -0.12 9.81 1.23
C MET A 134 1.33 9.54 0.80
N SER A 135 1.58 8.54 -0.05
CA SER A 135 2.92 8.25 -0.59
C SER A 135 3.47 9.43 -1.40
N LEU A 136 2.63 10.08 -2.21
CA LEU A 136 3.00 11.28 -2.95
C LEU A 136 3.42 12.40 -1.98
N TYR A 137 2.66 12.63 -0.91
CA TYR A 137 3.03 13.63 0.10
C TYR A 137 4.37 13.34 0.77
N ARG A 138 4.67 12.07 1.07
CA ARG A 138 5.98 11.66 1.60
C ARG A 138 7.12 11.94 0.62
N GLN A 139 6.92 11.67 -0.66
CA GLN A 139 7.92 11.94 -1.69
C GLN A 139 8.22 13.43 -1.80
N HIS A 140 7.18 14.28 -1.86
CA HIS A 140 7.36 15.73 -1.89
C HIS A 140 8.00 16.25 -0.61
N ASP A 141 7.63 15.74 0.57
CA ASP A 141 8.23 16.14 1.84
C ASP A 141 9.72 15.77 1.90
N ALA A 142 10.09 14.58 1.44
CA ALA A 142 11.48 14.15 1.35
C ALA A 142 12.32 15.05 0.43
N VAL A 143 11.76 15.46 -0.72
CA VAL A 143 12.41 16.42 -1.63
C VAL A 143 12.59 17.77 -0.94
N ARG A 144 11.57 18.29 -0.25
CA ARG A 144 11.65 19.57 0.49
C ARG A 144 12.71 19.53 1.57
N ARG A 145 12.74 18.46 2.38
CA ARG A 145 13.76 18.27 3.44
C ARG A 145 15.17 18.18 2.87
N ARG A 146 15.35 17.62 1.68
CA ARG A 146 16.65 17.56 1.00
C ARG A 146 17.10 18.93 0.51
N LEU A 147 16.18 19.76 0.01
CA LEU A 147 16.47 21.11 -0.48
C LEU A 147 16.67 22.13 0.65
N ALA A 148 16.11 21.87 1.84
CA ALA A 148 16.28 22.72 3.03
C ALA A 148 17.59 22.43 3.81
N ARG A 149 18.40 21.47 3.37
CA ARG A 149 19.72 21.14 3.93
C ARG A 149 20.82 21.71 3.04
#